data_AF-A0A849Z9T7-F1
#
_entry.id   AF-A0A849Z9T7-F1
#
_cell.length_a   1.000
_cell.length_b   1.000
_cell.length_c   1.000
_cell.angle_alpha   90.00
_cell.angle_beta   90.00
_cell.angle_gamma   90.00
#
_symmetry.space_group_name_H-M   'P 1'
#
loop_
_entity.id
_entity.type
_entity.pdbx_description
1 polymer ?
#
loop_
_entity_poly.entity_id
_entity_poly.type
_entity_poly.pdbx_seq_one_letter_code
_entity_poly.pdbx_strand_id
1 'polypeptide(L)'
;MPTDELMEHINEPRNFKSKVEGEQTFKHMATDMRAGDVATIVLGLDAEGTVVDAGFKAMGSGLLLGVLSWLTDWAKGKSLQELEQAEALPLESQFDLDLIGQRSAGFAKQAMAEAAQVAKRGLGTLSPDDVLADVISRLEIFPESFDASSFAEELDREREELTTLGYTFDGPRLLTGLLAEMHAVSSTEVSGYEEALALCNHFDGGLRERVGGELLRVFEERGLIPQKAGA
;
A
#
# COMPACT_ATOMS: atom_id res chain seq x y z
N MET A 1 13.72 -15.91 20.42
CA MET A 1 14.75 -15.48 19.46
C MET A 1 14.24 -15.88 18.09
N PRO A 2 14.45 -15.07 17.05
CA PRO A 2 13.90 -15.39 15.74
C PRO A 2 14.47 -16.70 15.20
N THR A 3 13.77 -17.27 14.22
CA THR A 3 14.21 -18.50 13.54
C THR A 3 15.61 -18.39 12.93
N ASP A 4 16.27 -19.53 12.74
CA ASP A 4 17.61 -19.62 12.13
C ASP A 4 17.65 -18.98 10.73
N GLU A 5 16.56 -19.12 9.96
CA GLU A 5 16.41 -18.50 8.64
C GLU A 5 16.52 -16.97 8.73
N LEU A 6 15.74 -16.34 9.61
CA LEU A 6 15.82 -14.88 9.77
C LEU A 6 17.18 -14.45 10.35
N MET A 7 17.74 -15.25 11.26
CA MET A 7 19.06 -14.97 11.84
C MET A 7 20.17 -14.98 10.78
N GLU A 8 20.10 -15.83 9.75
CA GLU A 8 21.03 -15.80 8.62
C GLU A 8 20.97 -14.45 7.90
N HIS A 9 19.76 -13.97 7.58
CA HIS A 9 19.58 -12.67 6.92
C HIS A 9 19.96 -11.46 7.79
N ILE A 10 19.91 -11.58 9.12
CA ILE A 10 20.39 -10.55 10.05
C ILE A 10 21.92 -10.51 10.07
N ASN A 11 22.56 -11.69 10.15
CA ASN A 11 24.00 -11.80 10.26
C ASN A 11 24.71 -11.48 8.94
N GLU A 12 24.14 -11.92 7.82
CA GLU A 12 24.67 -11.70 6.47
C GLU A 12 23.56 -11.16 5.54
N PRO A 13 23.24 -9.86 5.63
CA PRO A 13 22.20 -9.26 4.80
C PRO A 13 22.51 -9.38 3.32
N ARG A 14 21.58 -9.95 2.56
CA ARG A 14 21.61 -10.04 1.11
C ARG A 14 20.99 -8.78 0.51
N ASN A 15 21.33 -8.44 -0.73
CA ASN A 15 20.66 -7.37 -1.48
C ASN A 15 20.73 -5.97 -0.83
N PHE A 16 21.66 -5.72 0.09
CA PHE A 16 21.89 -4.39 0.68
C PHE A 16 22.59 -3.46 -0.32
N LYS A 17 21.86 -2.98 -1.31
CA LYS A 17 22.36 -2.20 -2.44
C LYS A 17 21.28 -1.24 -2.97
N SER A 18 21.72 -0.16 -3.59
CA SER A 18 20.83 0.83 -4.23
C SER A 18 20.82 0.77 -5.76
N LYS A 19 21.62 -0.13 -6.34
CA LYS A 19 21.65 -0.38 -7.78
C LYS A 19 21.27 -1.83 -7.98
N VAL A 20 20.34 -2.07 -8.88
CA VAL A 20 19.83 -3.39 -9.24
C VAL A 20 19.89 -3.52 -10.76
N GLU A 21 19.94 -4.75 -11.24
CA GLU A 21 19.88 -5.06 -12.67
C GLU A 21 18.44 -5.17 -13.17
N GLY A 22 18.18 -4.84 -14.42
CA GLY A 22 16.85 -4.90 -15.03
C GLY A 22 16.74 -3.98 -16.25
N GLU A 23 15.73 -4.22 -17.09
CA GLU A 23 15.41 -3.34 -18.21
C GLU A 23 14.80 -2.02 -17.70
N GLN A 24 13.98 -2.11 -16.66
CA GLN A 24 13.40 -0.98 -15.96
C GLN A 24 13.71 -1.08 -14.48
N THR A 25 13.92 0.05 -13.83
CA THR A 25 14.24 0.09 -12.40
C THR A 25 13.37 1.12 -11.71
N PHE A 26 12.69 0.69 -10.65
CA PHE A 26 11.83 1.53 -9.83
C PHE A 26 12.38 1.58 -8.41
N LYS A 27 12.22 2.74 -7.78
CA LYS A 27 12.72 2.99 -6.44
C LYS A 27 11.64 3.65 -5.61
N HIS A 28 11.40 3.11 -4.43
CA HIS A 28 10.45 3.65 -3.47
C HIS A 28 11.11 3.83 -2.10
N MET A 29 10.71 4.87 -1.37
CA MET A 29 11.16 5.15 -0.02
C MET A 29 9.95 5.20 0.90
N ALA A 30 9.91 4.29 1.86
CA ALA A 30 8.89 4.19 2.89
C ALA A 30 9.45 4.67 4.23
N THR A 31 8.59 5.25 5.06
CA THR A 31 8.96 5.78 6.38
C THR A 31 7.90 5.42 7.43
N ASP A 32 8.31 4.83 8.55
CA ASP A 32 7.48 4.72 9.75
C ASP A 32 7.87 5.86 10.70
N MET A 33 7.06 6.92 10.71
CA MET A 33 7.30 8.11 11.54
C MET A 33 7.20 7.84 13.05
N ARG A 34 6.52 6.77 13.47
CA ARG A 34 6.37 6.41 14.89
C ARG A 34 7.62 5.68 15.39
N ALA A 35 8.19 4.81 14.55
CA ALA A 35 9.39 4.05 14.88
C ALA A 35 10.69 4.77 14.52
N GLY A 36 10.64 5.77 13.63
CA GLY A 36 11.82 6.41 13.03
C GLY A 36 12.53 5.52 12.00
N ASP A 37 11.87 4.45 11.54
CA ASP A 37 12.41 3.53 10.55
C ASP A 37 12.24 4.11 9.14
N VAL A 38 13.29 4.02 8.33
CA VAL A 38 13.28 4.46 6.93
C VAL A 38 13.82 3.33 6.07
N ALA A 39 13.08 2.94 5.04
CA ALA A 39 13.49 1.92 4.10
C ALA A 39 13.36 2.43 2.66
N THR A 40 14.29 2.03 1.82
CA THR A 40 14.29 2.27 0.39
C THR A 40 14.34 0.92 -0.30
N ILE A 41 13.33 0.61 -1.11
CA ILE A 41 13.27 -0.60 -1.94
C ILE A 41 13.58 -0.20 -3.38
N VAL A 42 14.38 -1.01 -4.07
CA VAL A 42 14.72 -0.85 -5.49
C VAL A 42 14.38 -2.16 -6.18
N LEU A 43 13.51 -2.09 -7.20
CA LEU A 43 13.09 -3.23 -8.00
C LEU A 43 13.62 -3.06 -9.41
N GLY A 44 14.31 -4.08 -9.92
CA GLY A 44 14.72 -4.22 -11.30
C GLY A 44 13.84 -5.24 -11.99
N LEU A 45 13.21 -4.84 -13.09
CA LEU A 45 12.21 -5.64 -13.79
C LEU A 45 12.68 -6.01 -15.21
N ASP A 46 12.19 -7.13 -15.71
CA ASP A 46 12.23 -7.46 -17.14
C ASP A 46 11.09 -6.77 -17.93
N ALA A 47 11.02 -7.05 -19.23
CA ALA A 47 10.00 -6.52 -20.13
C ALA A 47 8.57 -6.92 -19.72
N GLU A 48 8.41 -8.07 -19.09
CA GLU A 48 7.12 -8.63 -18.66
C GLU A 48 6.68 -8.11 -17.28
N GLY A 49 7.51 -7.32 -16.60
CA GLY A 49 7.20 -6.78 -15.27
C GLY A 49 7.49 -7.77 -14.13
N THR A 50 8.32 -8.79 -14.37
CA THR A 50 8.82 -9.71 -13.36
C THR A 50 10.10 -9.15 -12.74
N VAL A 51 10.24 -9.29 -11.42
CA VAL A 51 11.42 -8.83 -10.69
C VAL A 51 12.62 -9.72 -11.00
N VAL A 52 13.63 -9.18 -11.68
CA VAL A 52 14.88 -9.90 -11.99
C VAL A 52 15.98 -9.63 -10.97
N ASP A 53 15.94 -8.47 -10.31
CA ASP A 53 16.82 -8.11 -9.21
C ASP A 53 16.10 -7.16 -8.24
N ALA A 54 16.47 -7.24 -6.97
CA ALA A 54 15.91 -6.37 -5.94
C ALA A 54 17.01 -5.96 -4.98
N GLY A 55 16.84 -4.78 -4.39
CA GLY A 55 17.79 -4.21 -3.45
C GLY A 55 17.09 -3.35 -2.42
N PHE A 56 17.73 -3.19 -1.27
CA PHE A 56 17.26 -2.25 -0.27
C PHE A 56 18.39 -1.46 0.38
N LYS A 57 17.99 -0.32 0.95
CA LYS A 57 18.75 0.39 1.99
C LYS A 57 17.77 0.76 3.10
N ALA A 58 18.18 0.62 4.34
CA ALA A 58 17.33 1.02 5.46
C ALA A 58 18.16 1.52 6.63
N MET A 59 17.52 2.36 7.44
CA MET A 59 17.99 2.77 8.75
C MET A 59 16.92 2.33 9.75
N GLY A 60 17.29 1.41 10.64
CA GLY A 60 16.37 0.82 11.61
C GLY A 60 17.00 -0.36 12.36
N SER A 61 16.16 -1.15 13.02
CA SER A 61 16.60 -2.29 13.82
C SER A 61 17.26 -3.40 12.97
N GLY A 62 18.12 -4.22 13.60
CA GLY A 62 18.68 -5.40 12.93
C GLY A 62 17.61 -6.37 12.42
N LEU A 63 16.47 -6.46 13.12
CA LEU A 63 15.30 -7.24 12.69
C LEU A 63 14.71 -6.69 11.38
N LEU A 64 14.56 -5.36 11.27
CA LEU A 64 14.09 -4.74 10.03
C LEU A 64 15.05 -5.05 8.86
N LEU A 65 16.36 -4.93 9.08
CA LEU A 65 17.36 -5.26 8.06
C LEU A 65 17.27 -6.73 7.63
N GLY A 66 17.08 -7.65 8.58
CA GLY A 66 16.90 -9.08 8.30
C GLY A 66 15.64 -9.36 7.47
N VAL A 67 14.50 -8.78 7.84
CA VAL A 67 13.24 -8.99 7.12
C VAL A 67 13.30 -8.39 5.71
N LEU A 68 13.89 -7.21 5.54
CA LEU A 68 14.09 -6.59 4.22
C LEU A 68 15.06 -7.39 3.34
N SER A 69 16.12 -7.92 3.95
CA SER A 69 17.05 -8.84 3.30
C SER A 69 16.34 -10.10 2.79
N TRP A 70 15.44 -10.68 3.60
CA TRP A 70 14.62 -11.82 3.19
C TRP A 70 13.61 -11.46 2.10
N LEU A 71 12.84 -10.39 2.28
CA LEU A 71 11.80 -9.95 1.33
C LEU A 71 12.38 -9.62 -0.04
N THR A 72 13.54 -8.96 -0.11
CA THR A 72 14.19 -8.66 -1.39
C THR A 72 14.74 -9.91 -2.07
N ASP A 73 15.06 -10.97 -1.33
CA ASP A 73 15.43 -12.25 -1.95
C ASP A 73 14.19 -12.99 -2.44
N TRP A 74 13.13 -13.02 -1.63
CA TRP A 74 11.81 -13.57 -1.98
C TRP A 74 11.18 -12.89 -3.20
N ALA A 75 11.40 -11.58 -3.37
CA ALA A 75 10.83 -10.80 -4.47
C ALA A 75 11.37 -11.20 -5.84
N LYS A 76 12.58 -11.77 -5.93
CA LYS A 76 13.16 -12.14 -7.24
C LYS A 76 12.37 -13.28 -7.88
N GLY A 77 12.08 -13.15 -9.17
CA GLY A 77 11.26 -14.07 -9.95
C GLY A 77 9.75 -13.89 -9.76
N LYS A 78 9.31 -12.87 -9.01
CA LYS A 78 7.89 -12.59 -8.75
C LYS A 78 7.36 -11.46 -9.62
N SER A 79 6.06 -11.51 -9.86
CA SER A 79 5.31 -10.42 -10.49
C SER A 79 5.04 -9.28 -9.50
N LEU A 80 4.79 -8.07 -10.00
CA LEU A 80 4.37 -6.94 -9.16
C LEU A 80 3.09 -7.23 -8.37
N GLN A 81 2.18 -8.03 -8.93
CA GLN A 81 0.95 -8.45 -8.24
C GLN A 81 1.23 -9.32 -7.01
N GLU A 82 2.22 -10.22 -7.09
CA GLU A 82 2.63 -11.01 -5.91
C GLU A 82 3.29 -10.13 -4.84
N LEU A 83 4.05 -9.10 -5.23
CA LEU A 83 4.69 -8.19 -4.29
C LEU A 83 3.67 -7.32 -3.53
N GLU A 84 2.56 -6.90 -4.15
CA GLU A 84 1.49 -6.19 -3.44
C GLU A 84 0.84 -7.05 -2.36
N GLN A 85 0.84 -8.38 -2.54
CA GLN A 85 0.37 -9.33 -1.55
C GLN A 85 1.39 -9.61 -0.44
N ALA A 86 2.53 -8.91 -0.41
CA ALA A 86 3.54 -9.09 0.61
C ALA A 86 2.97 -8.89 2.03
N GLU A 87 1.99 -8.02 2.23
CA GLU A 87 1.33 -7.82 3.53
C GLU A 87 0.67 -9.08 4.10
N ALA A 88 0.19 -9.96 3.22
CA ALA A 88 -0.45 -11.22 3.59
C ALA A 88 0.57 -12.31 3.97
N LEU A 89 1.88 -12.08 3.79
CA LEU A 89 2.90 -13.03 4.20
C LEU A 89 2.88 -13.22 5.72
N PRO A 90 2.89 -14.47 6.21
CA PRO A 90 2.77 -14.80 7.63
C PRO A 90 4.10 -14.67 8.38
N LEU A 91 4.92 -13.67 8.05
CA LEU A 91 6.31 -13.51 8.52
C LEU A 91 6.42 -13.48 10.04
N GLU A 92 5.40 -12.95 10.72
CA GLU A 92 5.31 -12.90 12.18
C GLU A 92 5.36 -14.30 12.79
N SER A 93 4.56 -15.21 12.23
CA SER A 93 4.52 -16.61 12.67
C SER A 93 5.68 -17.43 12.11
N GLN A 94 6.08 -17.16 10.87
CA GLN A 94 7.19 -17.87 10.21
C GLN A 94 8.50 -17.65 10.96
N PHE A 95 8.76 -16.42 11.43
CA PHE A 95 10.02 -16.07 12.07
C PHE A 95 9.98 -16.03 13.60
N ASP A 96 8.86 -16.41 14.22
CA ASP A 96 8.64 -16.37 15.68
C ASP A 96 8.93 -14.97 16.26
N LEU A 97 8.29 -13.95 15.68
CA LEU A 97 8.54 -12.55 16.01
C LEU A 97 7.76 -12.11 17.25
N ASP A 98 8.48 -11.46 18.18
CA ASP A 98 7.87 -10.71 19.27
C ASP A 98 7.18 -9.42 18.77
N LEU A 99 6.56 -8.67 19.68
CA LEU A 99 5.87 -7.41 19.36
C LEU A 99 6.73 -6.40 18.60
N ILE A 100 8.04 -6.34 18.88
CA ILE A 100 8.96 -5.42 18.21
C ILE A 100 9.25 -5.93 16.79
N GLY A 101 9.52 -7.23 16.65
CA GLY A 101 9.72 -7.88 15.37
C GLY A 101 8.50 -7.80 14.46
N GLN A 102 7.30 -7.96 15.01
CA GLN A 102 6.03 -7.82 14.27
C GLN A 102 5.89 -6.42 13.66
N ARG A 103 6.25 -5.36 14.39
CA ARG A 103 6.24 -3.99 13.85
C ARG A 103 7.23 -3.84 12.69
N SER A 104 8.47 -4.32 12.86
CA SER A 104 9.48 -4.26 11.79
C SER A 104 9.06 -5.08 10.57
N ALA A 105 8.41 -6.23 10.76
CA ALA A 105 7.89 -7.05 9.66
C ALA A 105 6.72 -6.36 8.95
N GLY A 106 5.77 -5.77 9.70
CA GLY A 106 4.67 -4.99 9.14
C GLY A 106 5.17 -3.85 8.24
N PHE A 107 6.09 -3.04 8.75
CA PHE A 107 6.70 -1.96 7.97
C PHE A 107 7.44 -2.47 6.73
N ALA A 108 8.20 -3.56 6.84
CA ALA A 108 8.93 -4.14 5.72
C ALA A 108 7.99 -4.67 4.62
N LYS A 109 6.89 -5.32 5.00
CA LYS A 109 5.86 -5.82 4.07
C LYS A 109 5.17 -4.66 3.35
N GLN A 110 4.77 -3.62 4.08
CA GLN A 110 4.18 -2.41 3.52
C GLN A 110 5.12 -1.75 2.51
N ALA A 111 6.40 -1.54 2.88
CA ALA A 111 7.38 -0.92 2.00
C ALA A 111 7.57 -1.69 0.68
N MET A 112 7.48 -3.02 0.70
CA MET A 112 7.54 -3.86 -0.49
C MET A 112 6.29 -3.71 -1.37
N ALA A 113 5.10 -3.70 -0.77
CA ALA A 113 3.84 -3.51 -1.49
C ALA A 113 3.78 -2.13 -2.17
N GLU A 114 4.14 -1.07 -1.44
CA GLU A 114 4.20 0.29 -2.00
C GLU A 114 5.23 0.39 -3.15
N ALA A 115 6.36 -0.30 -3.05
CA ALA A 115 7.35 -0.34 -4.13
C ALA A 115 6.80 -1.00 -5.41
N ALA A 116 5.97 -2.03 -5.27
CA ALA A 116 5.28 -2.66 -6.40
C ALA A 116 4.26 -1.73 -7.05
N GLN A 117 3.49 -0.97 -6.25
CA GLN A 117 2.56 0.03 -6.76
C GLN A 117 3.30 1.16 -7.52
N VAL A 118 4.43 1.64 -7.00
CA VAL A 118 5.27 2.63 -7.70
C VAL A 118 5.78 2.08 -9.03
N ALA A 119 6.15 0.79 -9.07
CA ALA A 119 6.55 0.15 -10.31
C ALA A 119 5.38 0.05 -11.31
N LYS A 120 4.19 -0.38 -10.88
CA LYS A 120 2.99 -0.40 -11.72
C LYS A 120 2.61 0.98 -12.26
N ARG A 121 2.71 2.03 -11.43
CA ARG A 121 2.55 3.43 -11.83
C ARG A 121 3.50 3.79 -12.96
N GLY A 122 4.78 3.49 -12.78
CA GLY A 122 5.82 3.77 -13.77
C GLY A 122 5.66 3.00 -15.09
N LEU A 123 5.08 1.80 -15.04
CA LEU A 123 4.77 0.98 -16.22
C LEU A 123 3.43 1.33 -16.89
N GLY A 124 2.58 2.13 -16.24
CA GLY A 124 1.21 2.39 -16.70
C GLY A 124 0.29 1.16 -16.62
N THR A 125 0.59 0.21 -15.73
CA THR A 125 -0.16 -1.04 -15.55
C THR A 125 -1.00 -1.05 -14.27
N LEU A 126 -1.20 0.10 -13.64
CA LEU A 126 -2.10 0.25 -12.49
C LEU A 126 -3.52 -0.16 -12.88
N SER A 127 -4.13 -0.99 -12.03
CA SER A 127 -5.56 -1.25 -12.05
C SER A 127 -6.30 -0.32 -11.08
N PRO A 128 -7.62 -0.15 -11.22
CA PRO A 128 -8.40 0.59 -10.24
C PRO A 128 -8.35 0.02 -8.83
N ASP A 129 -8.26 -1.31 -8.72
CA ASP A 129 -8.15 -1.99 -7.43
C ASP A 129 -6.86 -1.58 -6.71
N ASP A 130 -5.77 -1.39 -7.46
CA ASP A 130 -4.48 -0.94 -6.91
C ASP A 130 -4.57 0.49 -6.35
N VAL A 131 -5.28 1.38 -7.06
CA VAL A 131 -5.49 2.76 -6.62
C VAL A 131 -6.36 2.82 -5.36
N LEU A 132 -7.44 2.04 -5.33
CA LEU A 132 -8.33 1.96 -4.16
C LEU A 132 -7.61 1.38 -2.94
N ALA A 133 -6.77 0.35 -3.14
CA ALA A 133 -5.98 -0.24 -2.07
C ALA A 133 -4.99 0.74 -1.44
N ASP A 134 -4.31 1.56 -2.26
CA ASP A 134 -3.39 2.61 -1.79
C ASP A 134 -4.12 3.68 -0.96
N VAL A 135 -5.28 4.14 -1.44
CA VAL A 135 -6.13 5.10 -0.71
C VAL A 135 -6.55 4.56 0.66
N ILE A 136 -6.96 3.29 0.73
CA ILE A 136 -7.39 2.65 1.97
C ILE A 136 -6.22 2.50 2.95
N SER A 137 -5.05 2.05 2.48
CA SER A 137 -3.87 1.87 3.34
C SER A 137 -3.44 3.18 4.00
N ARG A 138 -3.45 4.30 3.24
CA ARG A 138 -3.09 5.63 3.78
C ARG A 138 -4.10 6.16 4.80
N LEU A 139 -5.39 5.87 4.63
CA LEU A 139 -6.43 6.21 5.60
C LEU A 139 -6.21 5.55 6.97
N GLU A 140 -5.64 4.35 7.01
CA GLU A 140 -5.38 3.63 8.27
C GLU A 140 -4.15 4.17 9.03
N ILE A 141 -3.18 4.79 8.35
CA ILE A 141 -1.92 5.27 8.94
C ILE A 141 -2.11 6.56 9.77
N PHE A 142 -3.14 7.37 9.46
CA PHE A 142 -3.29 8.72 10.04
C PHE A 142 -4.62 8.96 10.80
N PRO A 143 -4.80 8.39 12.00
CA PRO A 143 -5.98 8.68 12.80
C PRO A 143 -5.92 9.98 13.63
N GLU A 144 -4.74 10.53 13.97
CA GLU A 144 -4.66 11.55 15.06
C GLU A 144 -4.03 12.92 14.72
N SER A 145 -3.42 13.12 13.54
CA SER A 145 -2.78 14.40 13.19
C SER A 145 -3.02 14.83 11.74
N PHE A 146 -4.16 14.43 11.19
CA PHE A 146 -4.44 14.53 9.76
C PHE A 146 -4.92 15.94 9.38
N ASP A 147 -4.27 16.54 8.39
CA ASP A 147 -4.77 17.76 7.74
C ASP A 147 -5.63 17.36 6.54
N ALA A 148 -6.95 17.55 6.67
CA ALA A 148 -7.93 17.21 5.66
C ALA A 148 -7.69 17.91 4.30
N SER A 149 -6.95 19.02 4.27
CA SER A 149 -6.63 19.71 3.01
C SER A 149 -5.58 18.96 2.19
N SER A 150 -4.55 18.42 2.83
CA SER A 150 -3.50 17.62 2.18
C SER A 150 -4.06 16.31 1.59
N PHE A 151 -5.01 15.69 2.29
CA PHE A 151 -5.66 14.48 1.82
C PHE A 151 -6.62 14.72 0.65
N ALA A 152 -7.31 15.87 0.63
CA ALA A 152 -8.18 16.23 -0.49
C ALA A 152 -7.39 16.37 -1.81
N GLU A 153 -6.21 17.00 -1.77
CA GLU A 153 -5.33 17.11 -2.94
C GLU A 153 -4.82 15.75 -3.44
N GLU A 154 -4.52 14.85 -2.51
CA GLU A 154 -4.04 13.50 -2.81
C GLU A 154 -5.13 12.63 -3.45
N LEU A 155 -6.36 12.70 -2.94
CA LEU A 155 -7.50 12.01 -3.55
C LEU A 155 -7.93 12.61 -4.89
N ASP A 156 -7.75 13.91 -5.06
CA ASP A 156 -7.93 14.56 -6.36
C ASP A 156 -6.89 14.05 -7.38
N ARG A 157 -5.65 13.79 -6.94
CA ARG A 157 -4.60 13.15 -7.76
C ARG A 157 -4.96 11.71 -8.12
N GLU A 158 -5.38 10.89 -7.16
CA GLU A 158 -5.78 9.49 -7.44
C GLU A 158 -7.01 9.44 -8.38
N ARG A 159 -7.96 10.38 -8.24
CA ARG A 159 -9.04 10.54 -9.21
C ARG A 159 -8.52 10.88 -10.60
N GLU A 160 -7.54 11.78 -10.71
CA GLU A 160 -6.93 12.16 -11.99
C GLU A 160 -6.16 11.00 -12.64
N GLU A 161 -5.46 10.17 -11.85
CA GLU A 161 -4.83 8.93 -12.32
C GLU A 161 -5.88 7.94 -12.85
N LEU A 162 -6.96 7.70 -12.10
CA LEU A 162 -8.08 6.86 -12.54
C LEU A 162 -8.76 7.42 -13.81
N THR A 163 -8.90 8.74 -13.91
CA THR A 163 -9.45 9.41 -15.10
C THR A 163 -8.55 9.20 -16.31
N THR A 164 -7.22 9.27 -16.12
CA THR A 164 -6.22 9.01 -17.18
C THR A 164 -6.27 7.55 -17.65
N LEU A 165 -6.61 6.62 -16.76
CA LEU A 165 -6.83 5.20 -17.06
C LEU A 165 -8.20 4.92 -17.73
N GLY A 166 -9.01 5.95 -17.97
CA GLY A 166 -10.28 5.85 -18.70
C GLY A 166 -11.51 5.59 -17.82
N TYR A 167 -11.42 5.90 -16.54
CA TYR A 167 -12.49 5.68 -15.57
C TYR A 167 -13.13 6.99 -15.10
N THR A 168 -14.45 7.01 -14.96
CA THR A 168 -15.21 8.21 -14.55
C THR A 168 -15.92 8.01 -13.22
N PHE A 169 -16.01 9.06 -12.41
CA PHE A 169 -16.72 9.06 -11.13
C PHE A 169 -17.90 10.04 -11.18
N ASP A 170 -19.07 9.63 -10.67
CA ASP A 170 -20.19 10.53 -10.45
C ASP A 170 -20.02 11.25 -9.10
N GLY A 171 -19.68 12.54 -9.15
CA GLY A 171 -19.52 13.40 -7.98
C GLY A 171 -18.15 14.09 -7.88
N PRO A 172 -18.04 15.20 -7.12
CA PRO A 172 -16.85 16.04 -7.14
C PRO A 172 -15.61 15.43 -6.46
N ARG A 173 -15.72 14.34 -5.67
CA ARG A 173 -14.56 13.74 -4.96
C ARG A 173 -14.71 12.23 -4.77
N LEU A 174 -13.64 11.49 -5.07
CA LEU A 174 -13.48 10.05 -4.76
C LEU A 174 -13.81 9.75 -3.28
N LEU A 175 -13.37 10.66 -2.39
CA LEU A 175 -13.66 10.63 -0.96
C LEU A 175 -15.14 10.71 -0.63
N THR A 176 -15.91 11.54 -1.34
CA THR A 176 -17.33 11.74 -1.06
C THR A 176 -18.13 10.50 -1.45
N GLY A 177 -17.73 9.78 -2.50
CA GLY A 177 -18.28 8.46 -2.82
C GLY A 177 -17.91 7.39 -1.80
N LEU A 178 -16.63 7.32 -1.40
CA LEU A 178 -16.15 6.39 -0.36
C LEU A 178 -16.83 6.65 1.00
N LEU A 179 -16.93 7.90 1.43
CA LEU A 179 -17.49 8.31 2.72
C LEU A 179 -19.02 8.28 2.76
N ALA A 180 -19.73 8.63 1.67
CA ALA A 180 -21.19 8.58 1.62
C ALA A 180 -21.73 7.14 1.74
N GLU A 181 -21.00 6.15 1.22
CA GLU A 181 -21.39 4.74 1.34
C GLU A 181 -20.98 4.13 2.70
N MET A 182 -19.82 4.53 3.26
CA MET A 182 -19.47 4.18 4.64
C MET A 182 -20.50 4.72 5.66
N HIS A 183 -21.25 5.76 5.30
CA HIS A 183 -22.33 6.38 6.08
C HIS A 183 -23.74 6.16 5.52
N ALA A 184 -24.02 4.99 4.94
CA ALA A 184 -25.40 4.51 4.78
C ALA A 184 -26.12 4.22 6.14
N VAL A 185 -25.79 4.96 7.21
CA VAL A 185 -26.67 5.32 8.31
C VAL A 185 -27.05 6.80 8.13
N SER A 186 -28.21 6.99 7.49
CA SER A 186 -29.05 8.20 7.44
C SER A 186 -28.36 9.57 7.45
N SER A 187 -28.33 10.24 6.31
CA SER A 187 -29.35 11.25 5.98
C SER A 187 -29.05 11.86 4.61
N THR A 188 -30.12 12.03 3.85
CA THR A 188 -30.18 12.82 2.63
C THR A 188 -29.92 14.28 2.96
N GLU A 189 -29.04 14.92 2.16
CA GLU A 189 -28.67 16.35 2.15
C GLU A 189 -27.55 16.78 3.10
N VAL A 190 -26.27 16.68 2.71
CA VAL A 190 -25.20 17.41 3.43
C VAL A 190 -24.01 17.83 2.54
N SER A 191 -23.46 19.03 2.83
CA SER A 191 -22.24 19.62 2.29
C SER A 191 -20.97 18.94 2.86
N GLY A 192 -20.38 18.04 2.06
CA GLY A 192 -19.46 17.00 2.50
C GLY A 192 -18.01 17.34 2.81
N TYR A 193 -17.70 18.43 3.52
CA TYR A 193 -16.31 18.69 4.01
C TYR A 193 -16.16 18.61 5.53
N GLU A 194 -17.02 19.30 6.29
CA GLU A 194 -16.90 19.33 7.77
C GLU A 194 -17.32 17.99 8.43
N GLU A 195 -18.27 17.26 7.85
CA GLU A 195 -18.63 15.93 8.34
C GLU A 195 -17.66 14.83 7.91
N ALA A 196 -17.02 14.96 6.73
CA ALA A 196 -15.94 14.05 6.34
C ALA A 196 -14.78 14.09 7.35
N LEU A 197 -14.45 15.29 7.84
CA LEU A 197 -13.52 15.53 8.94
C LEU A 197 -14.00 14.94 10.27
N ALA A 198 -15.29 15.04 10.59
CA ALA A 198 -15.86 14.48 11.81
C ALA A 198 -15.85 12.93 11.82
N LEU A 199 -15.99 12.31 10.64
CA LEU A 199 -16.02 10.86 10.46
C LEU A 199 -14.62 10.24 10.42
N CYS A 200 -13.61 10.97 9.95
CA CYS A 200 -12.22 10.57 10.12
C CYS A 200 -11.82 10.44 11.60
N ASN A 201 -12.46 11.21 12.49
CA ASN A 201 -12.24 11.10 13.94
C ASN A 201 -12.94 9.88 14.60
N HIS A 202 -13.58 9.01 13.83
CA HIS A 202 -14.29 7.80 14.29
C HIS A 202 -13.75 6.49 13.69
N PHE A 203 -12.59 6.52 13.02
CA PHE A 203 -11.92 5.31 12.55
C PHE A 203 -11.42 4.46 13.73
N ASP A 204 -12.31 3.62 14.26
CA ASP A 204 -11.94 2.50 15.12
C ASP A 204 -11.48 1.34 14.22
N GLY A 205 -10.37 0.67 14.59
CA GLY A 205 -9.49 -0.14 13.73
C GLY A 205 -10.05 -1.39 13.03
N GLY A 206 -11.37 -1.49 12.84
CA GLY A 206 -12.09 -2.58 12.16
C GLY A 206 -12.37 -2.34 10.66
N LEU A 207 -11.67 -1.42 10.00
CA LEU A 207 -11.88 -1.13 8.58
C LEU A 207 -11.59 -2.36 7.70
N ARG A 208 -10.47 -3.05 7.96
CA ARG A 208 -10.04 -4.27 7.27
C ARG A 208 -11.06 -5.43 7.31
N GLU A 209 -11.82 -5.58 8.40
CA GLU A 209 -12.86 -6.62 8.54
C GLU A 209 -14.18 -6.25 7.83
N ARG A 210 -14.49 -4.95 7.68
CA ARG A 210 -15.72 -4.47 7.04
C ARG A 210 -15.56 -4.17 5.55
N VAL A 211 -14.33 -3.99 5.07
CA VAL A 211 -14.00 -3.65 3.67
C VAL A 211 -13.90 -4.89 2.76
N GLY A 212 -13.89 -6.11 3.30
CA GLY A 212 -13.90 -7.33 2.47
C GLY A 212 -15.19 -7.46 1.65
N GLY A 213 -15.08 -7.83 0.37
CA GLY A 213 -16.13 -8.34 -0.55
C GLY A 213 -17.35 -7.42 -0.82
N GLU A 214 -17.99 -6.95 0.23
CA GLU A 214 -19.26 -6.23 0.24
C GLU A 214 -19.10 -4.77 -0.20
N LEU A 215 -17.95 -4.12 0.06
CA LEU A 215 -17.67 -2.78 -0.47
C LEU A 215 -17.49 -2.82 -2.00
N LEU A 216 -16.74 -3.80 -2.52
CA LEU A 216 -16.59 -4.06 -3.95
C LEU A 216 -17.96 -4.36 -4.59
N ARG A 217 -18.75 -5.27 -3.99
CA ARG A 217 -20.08 -5.63 -4.48
C ARG A 217 -21.03 -4.42 -4.51
N VAL A 218 -20.99 -3.56 -3.48
CA VAL A 218 -21.80 -2.34 -3.40
C VAL A 218 -21.34 -1.30 -4.42
N PHE A 219 -20.04 -1.13 -4.63
CA PHE A 219 -19.54 -0.26 -5.68
C PHE A 219 -19.93 -0.78 -7.07
N GLU A 220 -19.94 -2.09 -7.30
CA GLU A 220 -20.43 -2.77 -8.52
C GLU A 220 -21.94 -2.52 -8.72
N GLU A 221 -22.75 -2.77 -7.68
CA GLU A 221 -24.20 -2.64 -7.67
C GLU A 221 -24.68 -1.19 -7.86
N ARG A 222 -23.88 -0.21 -7.42
CA ARG A 222 -24.18 1.23 -7.54
C ARG A 222 -23.47 1.93 -8.71
N GLY A 223 -22.71 1.19 -9.53
CA GLY A 223 -21.98 1.77 -10.67
C GLY A 223 -20.84 2.71 -10.27
N LEU A 224 -20.37 2.61 -9.03
CA LEU A 224 -19.25 3.36 -8.46
C LEU A 224 -17.93 2.61 -8.64
N ILE A 225 -17.97 1.32 -9.02
CA ILE A 225 -16.81 0.65 -9.61
C ILE A 225 -16.53 1.35 -10.94
N PRO A 226 -15.27 1.74 -11.17
CA PRO A 226 -14.89 2.50 -12.32
C PRO A 226 -15.27 1.76 -13.61
N GLN A 227 -16.27 2.28 -14.31
CA GLN A 227 -16.66 1.78 -15.62
C GLN A 227 -15.69 2.34 -16.66
N LYS A 228 -15.11 1.46 -17.47
CA LYS A 228 -14.29 1.88 -18.62
C LYS A 228 -15.17 2.73 -19.52
N ALA A 229 -14.78 3.97 -19.80
CA ALA A 229 -15.52 4.84 -20.69
C ALA A 229 -15.71 4.15 -22.06
N GLY A 230 -16.93 3.68 -22.34
CA GLY A 230 -17.31 3.06 -23.61
C GLY A 230 -17.57 1.54 -23.63
N ALA A 231 -17.98 0.92 -22.51
CA ALA A 231 -18.65 -0.39 -22.53
C ALA A 231 -20.18 -0.24 -22.57
#